data_AF-K0NIW8-F1
#
_entry.id   AF-K0NIW8-F1
#
_cell.length_a   1.000
_cell.length_b   1.000
_cell.length_c   1.000
_cell.angle_alpha   90.00
_cell.angle_beta   90.00
_cell.angle_gamma   90.00
#
_symmetry.space_group_name_H-M   'P 1'
#
loop_
_entity.id
_entity.type
_entity.pdbx_description
1 polymer ?
#
loop_
_entity_poly.entity_id
_entity_poly.type
_entity_poly.pdbx_seq_one_letter_code
_entity_poly.pdbx_strand_id
1 'polypeptide(L)' 'MDSYDSFYRKNKDRVFSYLLRLTGDYHRSFDFMQESFTRYFSRYRCKNNNCALLYTIARNAALDSIRKRREETII' A
#
# COMPACT_ATOMS: atom_id res chain seq x y z
N MET A 1 -0.49 -23.34 4.13
CA MET A 1 -0.49 -22.27 3.10
C MET A 1 -1.19 -21.09 3.74
N ASP A 2 -0.48 -20.01 4.06
CA ASP A 2 -1.10 -18.83 4.68
C ASP A 2 -2.18 -18.28 3.74
N SER A 3 -3.43 -18.23 4.22
CA SER A 3 -4.53 -17.69 3.43
C SER A 3 -4.38 -16.18 3.22
N TYR A 4 -5.04 -15.65 2.18
CA TYR A 4 -5.14 -14.21 1.91
C TYR A 4 -5.50 -13.40 3.14
N ASP A 5 -6.48 -13.88 3.91
CA ASP A 5 -6.94 -13.22 5.13
C ASP A 5 -5.87 -13.19 6.22
N SER A 6 -5.15 -14.30 6.44
CA SER A 6 -4.04 -14.35 7.41
C SER A 6 -2.93 -13.34 7.05
N PHE A 7 -2.56 -13.28 5.76
CA PHE A 7 -1.54 -12.33 5.31
C PHE A 7 -2.01 -10.87 5.45
N TYR A 8 -3.26 -10.59 5.10
CA TYR A 8 -3.86 -9.26 5.25
C TYR A 8 -3.89 -8.84 6.72
N ARG A 9 -4.49 -9.67 7.60
CA ARG A 9 -4.62 -9.39 9.03
C ARG A 9 -3.26 -9.16 9.70
N LYS A 10 -2.23 -9.91 9.31
CA LYS A 10 -0.86 -9.78 9.83
C LYS A 10 -0.17 -8.48 9.41
N ASN A 11 -0.48 -7.94 8.23
CA ASN A 11 0.29 -6.85 7.63
C ASN A 11 -0.44 -5.51 7.56
N LYS A 12 -1.79 -5.48 7.57
CA LYS A 12 -2.60 -4.27 7.31
C LYS A 12 -2.18 -3.08 8.19
N ASP A 13 -2.01 -3.30 9.49
CA ASP A 13 -1.75 -2.21 10.44
C ASP A 13 -0.34 -1.64 10.28
N ARG A 14 0.63 -2.49 9.89
CA ARG A 14 2.01 -2.08 9.63
C ARG A 14 2.13 -1.30 8.33
N VAL A 15 1.47 -1.77 7.28
CA VAL A 15 1.41 -1.06 5.99
C VAL A 15 0.69 0.28 6.14
N PHE A 16 -0.44 0.30 6.85
CA PHE A 16 -1.15 1.54 7.15
C PHE A 16 -0.28 2.53 7.93
N SER A 17 0.36 2.09 9.01
CA SER A 17 1.23 2.95 9.83
C SER A 17 2.43 3.49 9.03
N TYR A 18 3.00 2.67 8.15
CA TYR A 18 4.06 3.10 7.23
C TYR A 18 3.57 4.20 6.27
N LEU A 19 2.42 3.99 5.63
CA LEU A 19 1.81 4.95 4.72
C LEU A 19 1.41 6.25 5.41
N LEU A 20 0.90 6.16 6.64
CA LEU A 20 0.54 7.32 7.45
C LEU A 20 1.77 8.18 7.76
N ARG A 21 2.89 7.57 8.12
CA ARG A 21 4.17 8.29 8.32
C ARG A 21 4.70 8.92 7.05
N LEU A 22 4.46 8.30 5.89
CA LEU A 22 4.95 8.78 4.61
C LEU A 22 4.09 9.93 4.03
N THR A 23 2.77 9.88 4.23
CA THR A 23 1.82 10.81 3.60
C THR A 23 1.30 11.88 4.55
N GLY A 24 1.29 11.64 5.86
CA GLY A 24 0.67 12.52 6.85
C GLY A 24 -0.86 12.58 6.77
N ASP A 25 -1.50 11.78 5.92
CA ASP A 25 -2.93 11.86 5.60
C ASP A 25 -3.61 10.51 5.88
N TYR A 26 -4.51 10.49 6.88
CA TYR A 26 -5.19 9.28 7.34
C TYR A 26 -6.02 8.61 6.23
N HIS A 27 -6.86 9.40 5.55
CA HIS A 27 -7.79 8.88 4.55
C HIS A 27 -7.02 8.33 3.34
N ARG A 28 -6.04 9.09 2.84
CA ARG A 28 -5.22 8.63 1.72
C ARG A 28 -4.37 7.42 2.08
N SER A 29 -3.85 7.35 3.30
CA SER A 29 -3.10 6.17 3.77
C SER A 29 -3.97 4.92 3.79
N PHE A 30 -5.25 5.06 4.16
CA PHE A 30 -6.19 3.96 4.17
C PHE A 30 -6.48 3.49 2.74
N ASP A 31 -6.71 4.41 1.82
CA ASP A 31 -6.94 4.11 0.40
C ASP A 31 -5.73 3.43 -0.25
N PHE A 32 -4.50 3.96 -0.03
CA PHE A 32 -3.29 3.34 -0.55
C PHE A 32 -3.05 1.96 0.03
N MET A 33 -3.34 1.74 1.33
CA MET A 33 -3.24 0.40 1.92
C MET A 33 -4.18 -0.56 1.20
N GLN A 34 -5.46 -0.20 1.06
CA GLN A 34 -6.45 -1.03 0.38
C GLN A 34 -6.04 -1.34 -1.06
N GLU A 35 -5.67 -0.32 -1.82
CA GLU A 35 -5.20 -0.47 -3.20
C GLU A 35 -3.97 -1.38 -3.30
N SER A 36 -3.03 -1.27 -2.35
CA SER A 36 -1.82 -2.08 -2.33
C SER A 36 -2.11 -3.56 -2.16
N PHE A 37 -3.00 -3.91 -1.23
CA PHE A 37 -3.44 -5.30 -1.06
C PHE A 37 -4.23 -5.79 -2.27
N THR A 38 -5.11 -4.97 -2.84
CA THR A 38 -5.87 -5.32 -4.06
C THR A 38 -4.93 -5.62 -5.23
N ARG A 39 -3.94 -4.74 -5.49
CA ARG A 39 -2.94 -4.94 -6.55
C ARG A 39 -2.06 -6.17 -6.27
N TYR A 40 -1.62 -6.33 -5.02
CA TYR A 40 -0.80 -7.44 -4.58
C TYR A 40 -1.52 -8.78 -4.82
N PHE A 41 -2.76 -8.90 -4.34
CA PHE A 41 -3.54 -10.12 -4.47
C PHE A 41 -4.15 -10.35 -5.85
N SER A 42 -4.35 -9.32 -6.67
CA SER A 42 -4.80 -9.50 -8.05
C SER A 42 -3.68 -10.11 -8.92
N ARG A 43 -2.44 -9.63 -8.76
CA ARG A 43 -1.34 -9.91 -9.70
C ARG A 43 -0.29 -10.89 -9.19
N TYR A 44 -0.16 -11.06 -7.87
CA TYR A 44 0.96 -11.78 -7.25
C TYR A 44 0.52 -12.91 -6.31
N ARG A 45 -0.60 -13.58 -6.61
CA ARG A 45 -1.16 -14.74 -5.89
C ARG A 45 -0.23 -15.95 -5.70
N CYS A 46 1.02 -15.88 -6.17
CA CYS A 46 1.96 -17.00 -6.15
C CYS A 46 2.52 -17.27 -4.75
N LYS A 47 2.83 -18.55 -4.53
CA LYS A 47 2.90 -19.31 -3.26
C LYS A 47 3.68 -18.74 -2.07
N ASN A 48 4.38 -17.61 -2.21
CA ASN A 48 5.19 -17.03 -1.14
C ASN A 48 4.77 -15.59 -0.91
N ASN A 49 3.98 -15.39 0.15
CA ASN A 49 3.57 -14.11 0.70
C ASN A 49 4.77 -13.17 0.93
N ASN A 50 5.11 -12.39 -0.11
CA ASN A 50 6.27 -11.52 -0.18
C ASN A 50 5.90 -10.14 0.36
N CYS A 51 6.14 -9.92 1.65
CA CYS A 51 5.97 -8.62 2.29
C CYS A 51 6.76 -7.51 1.60
N ALA A 52 8.00 -7.76 1.14
CA ALA A 52 8.81 -6.72 0.51
C ALA A 52 8.13 -6.17 -0.75
N LEU A 53 7.51 -7.04 -1.56
CA LEU A 53 6.74 -6.62 -2.72
C LEU A 53 5.50 -5.80 -2.33
N LEU A 54 4.79 -6.18 -1.26
CA LEU A 54 3.66 -5.40 -0.75
C LEU A 54 4.07 -3.96 -0.37
N TYR A 55 5.21 -3.81 0.34
CA TYR A 55 5.72 -2.49 0.70
C TYR A 55 6.17 -1.67 -0.51
N THR A 56 6.75 -2.32 -1.54
CA THR A 56 7.09 -1.66 -2.81
C THR A 56 5.85 -1.10 -3.50
N ILE A 57 4.77 -1.89 -3.58
CA ILE A 57 3.50 -1.45 -4.17
C ILE A 57 2.94 -0.26 -3.39
N ALA A 58 2.91 -0.35 -2.05
CA ALA A 58 2.40 0.70 -1.17
C ALA A 58 3.18 2.01 -1.30
N ARG A 59 4.52 1.93 -1.27
CA ARG A 59 5.39 3.08 -1.45
C ARG A 59 5.16 3.75 -2.80
N ASN A 60 5.03 2.98 -3.88
CA ASN A 60 4.82 3.53 -5.21
C ASN A 60 3.46 4.25 -5.31
N ALA A 61 2.38 3.66 -4.79
CA ALA A 61 1.07 4.31 -4.75
C ALA A 61 1.10 5.65 -3.99
N ALA A 62 1.75 5.67 -2.82
CA ALA A 62 1.89 6.90 -2.03
C ALA A 62 2.71 7.98 -2.76
N LEU A 63 3.88 7.62 -3.32
CA LEU A 63 4.76 8.55 -4.02
C LEU A 63 4.11 9.11 -5.29
N ASP A 64 3.38 8.30 -6.05
CA ASP A 64 2.68 8.77 -7.23
C ASP A 64 1.59 9.79 -6.86
N SER A 65 0.91 9.59 -5.73
CA SER A 65 -0.05 10.57 -5.22
C SER A 65 0.59 11.90 -4.79
N ILE A 66 1.80 11.83 -4.20
CA ILE A 66 2.55 13.02 -3.75
C ILE A 66 3.04 13.81 -4.97
N ARG A 67 3.52 13.11 -6.00
CA ARG A 67 3.95 13.73 -7.27
C ARG A 67 2.80 14.48 -7.94
N LYS A 68 1.62 13.84 -8.08
CA LYS A 68 0.43 14.46 -8.69
C LYS A 68 -0.01 15.73 -7.94
N ARG A 69 -0.02 15.71 -6.61
CA ARG A 69 -0.33 16.91 -5.81
C ARG A 69 0.64 18.06 -6.06
N ARG A 70 1.93 17.75 -6.22
CA ARG A 70 2.95 18.77 -6.51
C ARG A 70 2.70 19.41 -7.87
N GLU A 71 2.33 18.62 -8.88
CA GLU A 71 1.98 19.12 -10.22
C GLU A 71 0.72 19.99 -10.18
N GLU A 72 -0.32 19.57 -9.45
CA GLU A 72 -1.57 20.34 -9.25
C GLU A 72 -1.36 21.67 -8.52
N THR A 73 -0.34 21.77 -7.66
CA THR A 73 -0.06 23.00 -6.88
C THR A 73 0.80 24.01 -7.67
N ILE A 74 1.46 23.58 -8.75
CA ILE A 74 2.34 24.43 -9.58
C ILE A 74 1.55 25.12 -10.71
N ILE A 75 0.31 24.68 -10.96
CA ILE A 75 -0.62 25.25 -11.95
C ILE A 75 -1.57 26.23 -11.25
#